data_AF-A0A3D3UKE1-F1
#
_entry.id   AF-A0A3D3UKE1-F1
#
_cell.length_a   1.000
_cell.length_b   1.000
_cell.length_c   1.000
_cell.angle_alpha   90.00
_cell.angle_beta   90.00
_cell.angle_gamma   90.00
#
_symmetry.space_group_name_H-M   'P 1'
#
loop_
_entity.id
_entity.type
_entity.pdbx_description
1 polymer ?
#
loop_
_entity_poly.entity_id
_entity_poly.type
_entity_poly.pdbx_seq_one_letter_code
_entity_poly.pdbx_strand_id
1 'polypeptide(L)'
;ELELTPLSGEDVKSVIRNGLEAANAMQSTPVKITEDALDLIVGFSEGYPHFVQQFGYSSYSLDKDNLIDHQDVTDAALSKGGAFDLIGDRYYKDMYFNKIKKDAYRQVLQIMSEKWNEWISKDDIRSKFRGNKTTLDNAIRVLADRNIILRKPGKRGEYRLQWAGFAFWIKYFTKGFSISIPSVVKPDEIMRHCLDQAFEFYASMEKA
;
A
#
# COMPACT_ATOMS: atom_id res chain seq x y z
N GLU A 1 17.88 -16.59 17.00
CA GLU A 1 16.65 -15.76 16.89
C GLU A 1 16.11 -15.95 15.49
N LEU A 2 14.81 -16.22 15.33
CA LEU A 2 14.19 -16.39 14.01
C LEU A 2 13.92 -15.00 13.44
N GLU A 3 14.54 -14.68 12.30
CA GLU A 3 14.27 -13.43 11.59
C GLU A 3 12.92 -13.56 10.88
N LEU A 4 11.94 -12.75 11.29
CA LEU A 4 10.62 -12.73 10.66
C LEU A 4 10.62 -11.76 9.49
N THR A 5 10.48 -12.29 8.27
CA THR A 5 10.37 -11.52 7.03
C THR A 5 8.93 -11.54 6.50
N PRO A 6 8.58 -10.64 5.56
CA PRO A 6 7.34 -10.78 4.81
C PRO A 6 7.22 -12.16 4.16
N LEU A 7 5.98 -12.63 4.02
CA LEU A 7 5.64 -13.88 3.35
C LEU A 7 6.01 -13.81 1.86
N SER A 8 6.44 -14.94 1.30
CA SER A 8 6.58 -15.06 -0.15
C SER A 8 5.21 -15.00 -0.83
N GLY A 9 5.18 -14.74 -2.15
CA GLY A 9 3.93 -14.76 -2.91
C GLY A 9 3.19 -16.09 -2.77
N GLU A 10 3.90 -17.22 -2.85
CA GLU A 10 3.32 -18.55 -2.68
C GLU A 10 2.79 -18.79 -1.26
N ASP A 11 3.49 -18.29 -0.23
CA ASP A 11 3.00 -18.38 1.15
C ASP A 11 1.74 -17.54 1.35
N VAL A 12 1.67 -16.33 0.76
CA VAL A 12 0.44 -15.52 0.76
C VAL A 12 -0.70 -16.27 0.10
N LYS A 13 -0.49 -16.82 -1.10
CA LYS A 13 -1.52 -17.60 -1.80
C LYS A 13 -1.97 -18.80 -0.98
N SER A 14 -1.04 -19.53 -0.37
CA SER A 14 -1.32 -20.66 0.52
C SER A 14 -2.17 -20.24 1.72
N VAL A 15 -1.82 -19.14 2.39
CA VAL A 15 -2.59 -18.60 3.52
C VAL A 15 -4.03 -18.26 3.10
N ILE A 16 -4.23 -17.60 1.95
CA ILE A 16 -5.57 -17.27 1.46
C ILE A 16 -6.36 -18.53 1.14
N ARG A 17 -5.76 -19.51 0.44
CA ARG A 17 -6.42 -20.78 0.11
C ARG A 17 -6.82 -21.55 1.36
N ASN A 18 -5.94 -21.63 2.37
CA ASN A 18 -6.25 -22.30 3.65
C ASN A 18 -7.37 -21.59 4.41
N GLY A 19 -7.40 -20.25 4.37
CA GLY A 19 -8.49 -19.45 4.93
C GLY A 19 -9.83 -19.73 4.25
N LEU A 20 -9.83 -19.79 2.91
CA LEU A 20 -11.02 -20.13 2.12
C LEU A 20 -11.48 -21.57 2.35
N GLU A 21 -10.55 -22.53 2.46
CA GLU A 21 -10.89 -23.93 2.78
C GLU A 21 -11.57 -24.03 4.15
N ALA A 22 -11.03 -23.35 5.15
CA ALA A 22 -11.62 -23.31 6.48
C ALA A 22 -13.01 -22.64 6.48
N ALA A 23 -13.20 -21.55 5.73
CA ALA A 23 -14.51 -20.90 5.58
C ALA A 23 -15.51 -21.82 4.86
N ASN A 24 -15.07 -22.46 3.77
CA ASN A 24 -15.88 -23.39 2.97
C ASN A 24 -16.38 -24.59 3.78
N ALA A 25 -15.60 -25.06 4.76
CA ALA A 25 -16.02 -26.14 5.66
C ALA A 25 -17.22 -25.77 6.55
N MET A 26 -17.54 -24.47 6.70
CA MET A 26 -18.60 -23.97 7.57
C MET A 26 -19.87 -23.52 6.80
N GLN A 27 -19.86 -23.57 5.46
CA GLN A 27 -20.92 -23.04 4.60
C GLN A 27 -21.45 -24.09 3.62
N SER A 28 -22.71 -23.94 3.19
CA SER A 28 -23.35 -24.88 2.26
C SER A 28 -22.91 -24.70 0.81
N THR A 29 -22.53 -23.48 0.43
CA THR A 29 -22.13 -23.13 -0.94
C THR A 29 -20.67 -22.68 -0.89
N PRO A 30 -19.72 -23.41 -1.50
CA PRO A 30 -18.32 -23.06 -1.42
C PRO A 30 -17.97 -21.85 -2.29
N VAL A 31 -17.13 -20.97 -1.76
CA VAL A 31 -16.52 -19.83 -2.47
C VAL A 31 -15.19 -20.26 -3.09
N LYS A 32 -14.94 -19.82 -4.32
CA LYS A 32 -13.67 -20.00 -5.04
C LYS A 32 -12.96 -18.66 -5.19
N ILE A 33 -11.67 -18.73 -5.54
CA ILE A 33 -10.88 -17.56 -5.89
C ILE A 33 -10.09 -17.86 -7.16
N THR A 34 -9.95 -16.88 -8.03
CA THR A 34 -9.15 -16.99 -9.25
C THR A 34 -7.66 -16.71 -8.97
N GLU A 35 -6.76 -17.15 -9.86
CA GLU A 35 -5.32 -16.95 -9.66
C GLU A 35 -4.90 -15.48 -9.79
N ASP A 36 -5.54 -14.71 -10.68
CA ASP A 36 -5.30 -13.26 -10.82
C ASP A 36 -5.78 -12.48 -9.59
N ALA A 37 -6.88 -12.89 -8.95
CA ALA A 37 -7.32 -12.35 -7.67
C ALA A 37 -6.29 -12.62 -6.55
N LEU A 38 -5.72 -13.84 -6.53
CA LEU A 38 -4.63 -14.18 -5.61
C LEU A 38 -3.38 -13.33 -5.85
N ASP A 39 -2.98 -13.14 -7.11
CA ASP A 39 -1.84 -12.30 -7.48
C ASP A 39 -2.04 -10.84 -7.05
N LEU A 40 -3.26 -10.30 -7.15
CA LEU A 40 -3.58 -8.98 -6.60
C LEU A 40 -3.42 -8.91 -5.07
N ILE A 41 -3.85 -9.93 -4.34
CA ILE A 41 -3.68 -9.96 -2.87
C ILE A 41 -2.19 -10.02 -2.50
N VAL A 42 -1.38 -10.80 -3.23
CA VAL A 42 0.08 -10.77 -3.10
C VAL A 42 0.61 -9.35 -3.32
N GLY A 43 0.16 -8.75 -4.43
CA GLY A 43 0.26 -7.33 -4.80
C GLY A 43 0.16 -6.37 -3.63
N PHE A 44 -1.07 -6.24 -3.14
CA PHE A 44 -1.44 -5.21 -2.19
C PHE A 44 -0.93 -5.49 -0.78
N SER A 45 -0.71 -6.75 -0.42
CA SER A 45 -0.28 -7.12 0.93
C SER A 45 1.21 -6.94 1.19
N GLU A 46 2.04 -6.85 0.14
CA GLU A 46 3.51 -6.83 0.23
C GLU A 46 4.06 -7.98 1.11
N GLY A 47 3.32 -9.09 1.24
CA GLY A 47 3.66 -10.24 2.09
C GLY A 47 3.45 -10.03 3.60
N TYR A 48 2.91 -8.89 4.06
CA TYR A 48 2.69 -8.67 5.48
C TYR A 48 1.43 -9.39 5.97
N PRO A 49 1.52 -10.30 6.96
CA PRO A 49 0.38 -11.16 7.36
C PRO A 49 -0.92 -10.42 7.70
N HIS A 50 -0.81 -9.25 8.34
CA HIS A 50 -1.97 -8.44 8.70
C HIS A 50 -2.62 -7.73 7.50
N PHE A 51 -1.84 -7.44 6.44
CA PHE A 51 -2.39 -6.94 5.18
C PHE A 51 -3.02 -8.08 4.38
N VAL A 52 -2.35 -9.25 4.29
CA VAL A 52 -2.93 -10.46 3.67
C VAL A 52 -4.31 -10.76 4.24
N GLN A 53 -4.41 -10.77 5.57
CA GLN A 53 -5.68 -10.99 6.26
C GLN A 53 -6.74 -9.93 5.89
N GLN A 54 -6.37 -8.65 5.91
CA GLN A 54 -7.33 -7.57 5.63
C GLN A 54 -7.81 -7.60 4.18
N PHE A 55 -6.92 -7.79 3.20
CA PHE A 55 -7.31 -7.91 1.79
C PHE A 55 -8.17 -9.17 1.57
N GLY A 56 -7.72 -10.33 2.05
CA GLY A 56 -8.48 -11.58 1.92
C GLY A 56 -9.88 -11.50 2.52
N TYR A 57 -10.01 -10.98 3.74
CA TYR A 57 -11.31 -10.79 4.39
C TYR A 57 -12.21 -9.81 3.63
N SER A 58 -11.64 -8.68 3.17
CA SER A 58 -12.42 -7.66 2.47
C SER A 58 -12.96 -8.20 1.14
N SER A 59 -12.14 -8.94 0.37
CA SER A 59 -12.55 -9.58 -0.87
C SER A 59 -13.64 -10.62 -0.64
N TYR A 60 -13.44 -11.51 0.33
CA TYR A 60 -14.46 -12.52 0.70
C TYR A 60 -15.78 -11.87 1.15
N SER A 61 -15.73 -10.75 1.86
CA SER A 61 -16.94 -10.06 2.34
C SER A 61 -17.72 -9.33 1.25
N LEU A 62 -17.09 -9.02 0.12
CA LEU A 62 -17.69 -8.29 -1.00
C LEU A 62 -18.10 -9.17 -2.17
N ASP A 63 -17.60 -10.39 -2.24
CA ASP A 63 -18.04 -11.43 -3.18
C ASP A 63 -19.57 -11.64 -3.09
N LYS A 64 -20.20 -11.84 -4.25
CA LYS A 64 -21.65 -11.97 -4.41
C LYS A 64 -22.06 -13.20 -5.20
N ASP A 65 -21.14 -13.87 -5.86
CA ASP A 65 -21.43 -14.99 -6.76
C ASP A 65 -20.66 -16.27 -6.42
N ASN A 66 -19.93 -16.28 -5.30
CA ASN A 66 -19.10 -17.37 -4.82
C ASN A 66 -17.83 -17.58 -5.65
N LEU A 67 -17.39 -16.55 -6.38
CA LEU A 67 -16.14 -16.54 -7.12
C LEU A 67 -15.45 -15.19 -6.92
N ILE A 68 -14.53 -15.13 -5.95
CA ILE A 68 -13.68 -13.97 -5.76
C ILE A 68 -12.78 -13.82 -6.99
N ASP A 69 -13.03 -12.77 -7.77
CA ASP A 69 -12.28 -12.45 -8.97
C ASP A 69 -11.42 -11.19 -8.80
N HIS A 70 -10.76 -10.79 -9.88
CA HIS A 70 -9.93 -9.57 -9.91
C HIS A 70 -10.70 -8.32 -9.50
N GLN A 71 -11.96 -8.19 -9.93
CA GLN A 71 -12.78 -7.03 -9.68
C GLN A 71 -13.19 -6.98 -8.20
N ASP A 72 -13.55 -8.11 -7.60
CA ASP A 72 -13.87 -8.19 -6.17
C ASP A 72 -12.69 -7.73 -5.30
N VAL A 73 -11.48 -8.22 -5.59
CA VAL A 73 -10.27 -7.83 -4.84
C VAL A 73 -9.97 -6.34 -5.01
N THR A 74 -10.14 -5.82 -6.22
CA THR A 74 -9.95 -4.40 -6.51
C THR A 74 -10.94 -3.53 -5.74
N ASP A 75 -12.22 -3.84 -5.83
CA ASP A 75 -13.28 -3.07 -5.17
C ASP A 75 -13.13 -3.16 -3.65
N ALA A 76 -12.77 -4.33 -3.13
CA ALA A 76 -12.43 -4.53 -1.73
C ALA A 76 -11.22 -3.73 -1.28
N ALA A 77 -10.21 -3.57 -2.13
CA ALA A 77 -9.02 -2.80 -1.80
C ALA A 77 -9.29 -1.29 -1.78
N LEU A 78 -9.98 -0.78 -2.81
CA LEU A 78 -9.99 0.65 -3.15
C LEU A 78 -11.22 1.42 -2.68
N SER A 79 -12.31 0.73 -2.34
CA SER A 79 -13.54 1.39 -1.90
C SER A 79 -13.35 2.13 -0.56
N LYS A 80 -14.22 3.10 -0.30
CA LYS A 80 -14.33 3.71 1.03
C LYS A 80 -14.74 2.63 2.04
N GLY A 81 -14.01 2.53 3.15
CA GLY A 81 -14.14 1.40 4.09
C GLY A 81 -13.58 0.07 3.57
N GLY A 82 -12.91 0.08 2.42
CA GLY A 82 -12.16 -1.06 1.88
C GLY A 82 -10.81 -1.23 2.57
N ALA A 83 -10.04 -2.23 2.15
CA ALA A 83 -8.84 -2.67 2.83
C ALA A 83 -7.78 -1.57 2.97
N PHE A 84 -7.51 -0.76 1.94
CA PHE A 84 -6.53 0.33 2.06
C PHE A 84 -6.99 1.44 3.02
N ASP A 85 -8.29 1.74 3.07
CA ASP A 85 -8.85 2.72 3.99
C ASP A 85 -8.71 2.23 5.45
N LEU A 86 -9.07 0.96 5.69
CA LEU A 86 -8.99 0.32 7.00
C LEU A 86 -7.54 0.13 7.49
N ILE A 87 -6.63 -0.28 6.60
CA ILE A 87 -5.19 -0.35 6.88
C ILE A 87 -4.66 1.06 7.20
N GLY A 88 -5.06 2.03 6.39
CA GLY A 88 -4.72 3.43 6.55
C GLY A 88 -5.08 3.97 7.92
N ASP A 89 -6.33 3.78 8.33
CA ASP A 89 -6.84 4.22 9.63
C ASP A 89 -6.14 3.52 10.80
N ARG A 90 -5.86 2.21 10.67
CA ARG A 90 -5.25 1.43 11.76
C ARG A 90 -3.75 1.67 11.91
N TYR A 91 -3.01 1.81 10.81
CA TYR A 91 -1.55 1.77 10.83
C TYR A 91 -0.90 3.09 10.38
N TYR A 92 -1.46 3.77 9.38
CA TYR A 92 -0.80 4.90 8.70
C TYR A 92 -1.19 6.26 9.26
N LYS A 93 -2.44 6.42 9.70
CA LYS A 93 -3.00 7.67 10.19
C LYS A 93 -2.18 8.28 11.32
N ASP A 94 -1.75 7.46 12.28
CA ASP A 94 -0.92 7.92 13.39
C ASP A 94 0.45 8.44 12.92
N MET A 95 1.09 7.72 11.99
CA MET A 95 2.37 8.16 11.42
C MET A 95 2.24 9.48 10.66
N TYR A 96 1.15 9.64 9.89
CA TYR A 96 0.98 10.77 9.00
C TYR A 96 0.38 12.03 9.65
N PHE A 97 -0.65 11.87 10.49
CA PHE A 97 -1.36 12.99 11.10
C PHE A 97 -0.88 13.32 12.51
N ASN A 98 -0.69 12.30 13.36
CA ASN A 98 -0.44 12.50 14.79
C ASN A 98 1.03 12.72 15.10
N LYS A 99 1.90 11.84 14.60
CA LYS A 99 3.35 11.95 14.77
C LYS A 99 3.85 13.17 14.00
N ILE A 100 3.36 13.41 12.78
CA ILE A 100 3.80 14.52 11.94
C ILE A 100 2.78 15.66 12.01
N LYS A 101 3.06 16.64 12.89
CA LYS A 101 2.19 17.82 13.06
C LYS A 101 2.46 18.95 12.07
N LYS A 102 3.63 18.97 11.43
CA LYS A 102 4.05 20.06 10.53
C LYS A 102 3.72 19.71 9.07
N ASP A 103 3.03 20.60 8.38
CA ASP A 103 2.66 20.39 6.97
C ASP A 103 3.86 20.26 6.04
N ALA A 104 4.95 20.99 6.34
CA ALA A 104 6.22 20.84 5.63
C ALA A 104 6.75 19.39 5.66
N TYR A 105 6.51 18.65 6.74
CA TYR A 105 7.01 17.27 6.86
C TYR A 105 6.08 16.31 6.10
N ARG A 106 4.76 16.58 6.12
CA ARG A 106 3.78 15.87 5.29
C ARG A 106 4.05 16.07 3.81
N GLN A 107 4.49 17.27 3.41
CA GLN A 107 4.89 17.55 2.04
C GLN A 107 6.08 16.67 1.60
N VAL A 108 7.06 16.42 2.47
CA VAL A 108 8.16 15.50 2.17
C VAL A 108 7.61 14.09 1.90
N LEU A 109 6.71 13.59 2.76
CA LEU A 109 6.08 12.29 2.55
C LEU A 109 5.25 12.23 1.25
N GLN A 110 4.51 13.29 0.92
CA GLN A 110 3.77 13.39 -0.34
C GLN A 110 4.70 13.31 -1.55
N ILE A 111 5.83 14.05 -1.54
CA ILE A 111 6.83 13.99 -2.60
C ILE A 111 7.42 12.59 -2.72
N MET A 112 7.76 11.95 -1.60
CA MET A 112 8.32 10.59 -1.61
C MET A 112 7.30 9.57 -2.12
N SER A 113 6.01 9.74 -1.82
CA SER A 113 4.94 8.83 -2.28
C SER A 113 4.80 8.76 -3.80
N GLU A 114 5.30 9.76 -4.54
CA GLU A 114 5.33 9.72 -6.01
C GLU A 114 6.27 8.64 -6.56
N LYS A 115 7.26 8.20 -5.75
CA LYS A 115 8.17 7.08 -6.06
C LYS A 115 7.84 5.81 -5.27
N TRP A 116 6.61 5.69 -4.75
CA TRP A 116 6.18 4.53 -3.98
C TRP A 116 7.12 4.23 -2.79
N ASN A 117 7.68 3.02 -2.71
CA ASN A 117 8.70 2.63 -1.72
C ASN A 117 10.11 2.56 -2.33
N GLU A 118 10.35 3.15 -3.51
CA GLU A 118 11.67 3.21 -4.13
C GLU A 118 12.58 4.25 -3.47
N TRP A 119 13.88 4.14 -3.75
CA TRP A 119 14.88 5.10 -3.28
C TRP A 119 14.78 6.44 -4.01
N ILE A 120 14.70 7.53 -3.24
CA ILE A 120 14.67 8.90 -3.72
C ILE A 120 15.81 9.71 -3.09
N SER A 121 16.46 10.54 -3.90
CA SER A 121 17.56 11.39 -3.43
C SER A 121 17.03 12.62 -2.67
N LYS A 122 17.83 13.14 -1.75
CA LYS A 122 17.54 14.41 -1.06
C LYS A 122 17.36 15.57 -2.05
N ASP A 123 18.11 15.55 -3.15
CA ASP A 123 18.06 16.59 -4.17
C ASP A 123 16.76 16.50 -4.99
N ASP A 124 16.28 15.29 -5.28
CA ASP A 124 14.97 15.05 -5.89
C ASP A 124 13.86 15.60 -4.99
N ILE A 125 13.91 15.29 -3.69
CA ILE A 125 12.94 15.82 -2.72
C ILE A 125 13.04 17.35 -2.68
N ARG A 126 14.26 17.90 -2.65
CA ARG A 126 14.52 19.34 -2.60
C ARG A 126 13.92 20.07 -3.80
N SER A 127 13.98 19.48 -4.99
CA SER A 127 13.48 20.08 -6.23
C SER A 127 11.96 20.33 -6.22
N LYS A 128 11.21 19.53 -5.45
CA LYS A 128 9.74 19.60 -5.32
C LYS A 128 9.28 20.24 -4.01
N PHE A 129 10.16 20.36 -3.03
CA PHE A 129 9.85 20.87 -1.70
C PHE A 129 9.75 22.39 -1.70
N ARG A 130 8.65 22.93 -1.16
CA ARG A 130 8.36 24.38 -1.20
C ARG A 130 9.04 25.18 -0.07
N GLY A 131 9.56 24.52 0.96
CA GLY A 131 10.19 25.17 2.10
C GLY A 131 11.70 25.42 1.95
N ASN A 132 12.30 26.04 2.97
CA ASN A 132 13.75 26.29 3.01
C ASN A 132 14.56 25.01 3.33
N LYS A 133 15.88 25.08 3.09
CA LYS A 133 16.81 23.93 3.27
C LYS A 133 16.79 23.40 4.70
N THR A 134 16.86 24.30 5.68
CA THR A 134 16.85 23.94 7.11
C THR A 134 15.58 23.17 7.50
N THR A 135 14.43 23.52 6.92
CA THR A 135 13.16 22.83 7.18
C THR A 135 13.16 21.44 6.56
N LEU A 136 13.66 21.30 5.33
CA LEU A 136 13.80 20.00 4.67
C LEU A 136 14.71 19.06 5.47
N ASP A 137 15.87 19.57 5.90
CA ASP A 137 16.88 18.80 6.63
C ASP A 137 16.32 18.29 7.96
N ASN A 138 15.57 19.15 8.66
CA ASN A 138 14.87 18.77 9.88
C ASN A 138 13.73 17.78 9.63
N ALA A 139 12.98 17.93 8.53
CA ALA A 139 11.92 17.00 8.15
C ALA A 139 12.48 15.60 7.90
N ILE A 140 13.47 15.47 7.00
CA ILE A 140 14.12 14.21 6.66
C ILE A 140 14.70 13.54 7.92
N ARG A 141 15.41 14.30 8.76
CA ARG A 141 15.97 13.78 10.02
C ARG A 141 14.88 13.22 10.91
N VAL A 142 13.84 13.99 11.22
CA VAL A 142 12.77 13.56 12.13
C VAL A 142 11.98 12.38 11.57
N LEU A 143 11.72 12.35 10.27
CA LEU A 143 11.02 11.23 9.62
C LEU A 143 11.86 9.94 9.69
N ALA A 144 13.18 10.04 9.48
CA ALA A 144 14.08 8.90 9.55
C ALA A 144 14.28 8.42 10.99
N ASP A 145 14.46 9.33 11.95
CA ASP A 145 14.65 9.00 13.37
C ASP A 145 13.41 8.30 13.96
N ARG A 146 12.24 8.50 13.35
CA ARG A 146 10.97 7.85 13.71
C ARG A 146 10.68 6.59 12.91
N ASN A 147 11.61 6.15 12.06
CA ASN A 147 11.45 5.01 11.16
C ASN A 147 10.23 5.12 10.22
N ILE A 148 9.78 6.33 9.91
CA ILE A 148 8.71 6.55 8.92
C ILE A 148 9.30 6.45 7.51
N ILE A 149 10.55 6.88 7.36
CA ILE A 149 11.36 6.70 6.15
C ILE A 149 12.65 5.98 6.51
N LEU A 150 13.17 5.20 5.56
CA LEU A 150 14.42 4.46 5.73
C LEU A 150 15.56 5.19 5.03
N ARG A 151 16.77 5.10 5.61
CA ARG A 151 18.01 5.59 4.99
C ARG A 151 18.65 4.45 4.21
N LYS A 152 19.22 4.73 3.04
CA LYS A 152 19.91 3.69 2.26
C LYS A 152 21.21 3.26 2.95
N PRO A 153 21.39 1.97 3.25
CA PRO A 153 22.66 1.47 3.77
C PRO A 153 23.81 1.80 2.81
N GLY A 154 24.93 2.28 3.33
CA GLY A 154 26.11 2.60 2.51
C GLY A 154 26.01 3.84 1.61
N LYS A 155 24.84 4.49 1.48
CA LYS A 155 24.67 5.67 0.62
C LYS A 155 23.96 6.82 1.34
N ARG A 156 24.69 7.93 1.54
CA ARG A 156 24.15 9.14 2.18
C ARG A 156 23.23 9.89 1.22
N GLY A 157 22.15 10.46 1.75
CA GLY A 157 21.24 11.32 1.01
C GLY A 157 20.18 10.58 0.18
N GLU A 158 20.05 9.25 0.31
CA GLU A 158 18.95 8.48 -0.27
C GLU A 158 18.03 7.92 0.80
N TYR A 159 16.73 8.03 0.53
CA TYR A 159 15.66 7.67 1.45
C TYR A 159 14.55 6.93 0.72
N ARG A 160 13.74 6.14 1.44
CA ARG A 160 12.51 5.54 0.89
C ARG A 160 11.42 5.46 1.93
N LEU A 161 10.16 5.38 1.49
CA LEU A 161 9.06 4.97 2.37
C LEU A 161 9.23 3.48 2.71
N GLN A 162 8.82 3.09 3.91
CA GLN A 162 8.96 1.70 4.34
C GLN A 162 8.08 0.73 3.54
N TRP A 163 6.86 1.15 3.21
CA TRP A 163 5.83 0.33 2.56
C TRP A 163 5.25 1.03 1.33
N ALA A 164 5.02 0.29 0.26
CA ALA A 164 4.32 0.79 -0.93
C ALA A 164 2.85 1.10 -0.59
N GLY A 165 2.21 0.29 0.26
CA GLY A 165 0.86 0.55 0.76
C GLY A 165 0.75 1.88 1.51
N PHE A 166 1.80 2.30 2.23
CA PHE A 166 1.82 3.62 2.87
C PHE A 166 1.94 4.75 1.86
N ALA A 167 2.78 4.58 0.83
CA ALA A 167 2.89 5.53 -0.27
C ALA A 167 1.55 5.70 -1.02
N PHE A 168 0.90 4.58 -1.33
CA PHE A 168 -0.42 4.54 -1.93
C PHE A 168 -1.44 5.31 -1.10
N TRP A 169 -1.52 5.00 0.20
CA TRP A 169 -2.45 5.66 1.11
C TRP A 169 -2.19 7.16 1.21
N ILE A 170 -0.91 7.60 1.26
CA ILE A 170 -0.58 9.03 1.22
C ILE A 170 -1.14 9.67 -0.06
N LYS A 171 -0.90 9.06 -1.21
CA LYS A 171 -1.26 9.62 -2.52
C LYS A 171 -2.77 9.78 -2.70
N TYR A 172 -3.56 8.81 -2.23
CA TYR A 172 -4.98 8.71 -2.53
C TYR A 172 -5.93 9.00 -1.36
N PHE A 173 -5.49 8.89 -0.10
CA PHE A 173 -6.37 9.01 1.07
C PHE A 173 -6.06 10.22 1.98
N THR A 174 -4.98 10.98 1.73
CA THR A 174 -4.59 12.12 2.59
C THR A 174 -4.94 13.50 2.06
N LYS A 175 -5.33 13.63 0.78
CA LYS A 175 -5.84 14.90 0.24
C LYS A 175 -7.25 15.11 0.80
N GLY A 176 -7.45 16.22 1.53
CA GLY A 176 -8.63 16.48 2.37
C GLY A 176 -9.94 15.99 1.76
N PHE A 177 -10.60 15.08 2.49
CA PHE A 177 -12.03 14.76 2.52
C PHE A 177 -12.93 15.34 1.39
N SER A 178 -12.62 15.04 0.13
CA SER A 178 -13.54 15.14 -1.00
C SER A 178 -12.97 14.36 -2.19
N ILE A 179 -12.90 13.04 -2.04
CA ILE A 179 -13.05 12.19 -3.21
C ILE A 179 -14.53 11.78 -3.19
N SER A 180 -15.37 12.55 -3.87
CA SER A 180 -16.34 11.86 -4.71
C SER A 180 -15.46 11.03 -5.63
N ILE A 181 -15.43 9.71 -5.47
CA ILE A 181 -14.92 8.85 -6.52
C ILE A 181 -15.74 9.30 -7.72
N PRO A 182 -15.13 9.99 -8.71
CA PRO A 182 -15.93 10.59 -9.76
C PRO A 182 -16.72 9.44 -10.37
N SER A 183 -18.04 9.57 -10.41
CA SER A 183 -18.93 8.60 -11.06
C SER A 183 -18.61 8.44 -12.56
N VAL A 184 -17.58 9.14 -13.06
CA VAL A 184 -17.08 9.18 -14.42
C VAL A 184 -15.55 9.40 -14.48
N VAL A 185 -14.75 8.85 -13.54
CA VAL A 185 -13.44 8.35 -13.98
C VAL A 185 -13.61 6.86 -14.05
N LYS A 186 -13.66 6.38 -15.28
CA LYS A 186 -13.64 4.98 -15.65
C LYS A 186 -12.68 4.24 -14.70
N PRO A 187 -13.18 3.37 -13.80
CA PRO A 187 -12.35 2.63 -12.86
C PRO A 187 -11.13 2.03 -13.55
N ASP A 188 -11.29 1.63 -14.81
CA ASP A 188 -10.31 1.19 -15.79
C ASP A 188 -9.12 2.13 -16.09
N GLU A 189 -9.20 3.46 -15.96
CA GLU A 189 -8.06 4.39 -16.17
C GLU A 189 -7.22 4.59 -14.90
N ILE A 190 -7.85 4.71 -13.73
CA ILE A 190 -7.14 4.73 -12.45
C ILE A 190 -6.58 3.33 -12.16
N MET A 191 -7.33 2.28 -12.50
CA MET A 191 -6.88 0.90 -12.51
C MET A 191 -5.74 0.69 -13.50
N ARG A 192 -5.82 1.13 -14.76
CA ARG A 192 -4.66 1.04 -15.66
C ARG A 192 -3.47 1.77 -15.11
N HIS A 193 -3.61 2.98 -14.59
CA HIS A 193 -2.45 3.69 -14.05
C HIS A 193 -1.89 3.03 -12.78
N CYS A 194 -2.75 2.50 -11.90
CA CYS A 194 -2.32 1.79 -10.70
C CYS A 194 -1.76 0.41 -11.01
N LEU A 195 -2.33 -0.30 -11.99
CA LEU A 195 -1.90 -1.61 -12.48
C LEU A 195 -0.64 -1.46 -13.33
N ASP A 196 -0.54 -0.49 -14.24
CA ASP A 196 0.68 -0.21 -15.00
C ASP A 196 1.80 0.20 -14.04
N GLN A 197 1.53 1.04 -13.03
CA GLN A 197 2.54 1.37 -12.01
C GLN A 197 2.86 0.21 -11.07
N ALA A 198 1.88 -0.61 -10.70
CA ALA A 198 2.10 -1.81 -9.89
C ALA A 198 2.83 -2.89 -10.69
N PHE A 199 2.50 -3.10 -11.96
CA PHE A 199 3.17 -4.02 -12.88
C PHE A 199 4.58 -3.54 -13.23
N GLU A 200 4.80 -2.24 -13.47
CA GLU A 200 6.13 -1.67 -13.65
C GLU A 200 6.97 -1.82 -12.37
N PHE A 201 6.35 -1.64 -11.20
CA PHE A 201 6.96 -1.89 -9.90
C PHE A 201 7.27 -3.38 -9.66
N TYR A 202 6.37 -4.29 -10.00
CA TYR A 202 6.58 -5.74 -9.93
C TYR A 202 7.68 -6.20 -10.90
N ALA A 203 7.67 -5.70 -12.13
CA ALA A 203 8.69 -5.97 -13.14
C ALA A 203 10.07 -5.39 -12.78
N SER A 204 10.13 -4.38 -11.90
CA SER A 204 11.39 -3.84 -11.37
C SER A 204 11.90 -4.64 -10.17
N MET A 205 11.00 -5.25 -9.37
CA MET A 205 11.36 -6.15 -8.27
C MET A 205 11.89 -7.51 -8.74
N GLU A 206 11.40 -8.08 -9.84
CA GLU A 206 11.95 -9.34 -10.39
C GLU A 206 13.38 -9.20 -10.97
N LYS A 207 13.84 -7.97 -11.21
CA LYS A 207 15.15 -7.67 -11.81
C LYS A 207 16.24 -7.30 -10.79
N ALA A 208 15.91 -7.25 -9.50
CA ALA A 208 16.81 -6.86 -8.41
C ALA A 208 17.18 -8.05 -7.52
#